data_AF-A0A1Q6M5V7-F1
#
_entry.id   AF-A0A1Q6M5V7-F1
#
_cell.length_a   1.000
_cell.length_b   1.000
_cell.length_c   1.000
_cell.angle_alpha   90.00
_cell.angle_beta   90.00
_cell.angle_gamma   90.00
#
_symmetry.space_group_name_H-M   'P 1'
#
loop_
_entity.id
_entity.type
_entity.pdbx_description
1 polymer ?
#
loop_
_entity_poly.entity_id
_entity_poly.type
_entity_poly.pdbx_seq_one_letter_code
_entity_poly.pdbx_strand_id
1 'polypeptide(L)'
;MIRSYKEEQELKEKILELRKKNYPYDKIAMELGTNESRVKLIIGLLVEEGKLDSLATNLYKKETEEKLKQILSMAKAKRNVSEISSSLGISVDRTYLYLDRLVEEGRLSIAEVYQCADEEIEKRVIELRKAGLGQREIMKEMKITKQDTLRRILDKLFSEGKIDSYKKVDKTKKRIVELLKYGYNAEEISRQLVKDEQNIRSLMAELIRDGVITQDEITQAREAKKEKIIELIRQGKGRREIIQKIGIKYKDLGDFLREIIESGELKKNKESSKVNRRDLIEQDDGR
;
A
#
# COMPACT_ATOMS: atom_id res chain seq x y z
N MET A 1 59.79 -42.23 -4.71
CA MET A 1 59.00 -43.11 -5.61
C MET A 1 58.34 -42.23 -6.65
N ILE A 2 58.70 -42.40 -7.92
CA ILE A 2 58.03 -41.74 -9.04
C ILE A 2 56.78 -42.58 -9.32
N ARG A 3 55.58 -42.04 -9.08
CA ARG A 3 54.32 -42.70 -9.49
C ARG A 3 54.32 -42.83 -11.01
N SER A 4 53.81 -43.94 -11.52
CA SER A 4 53.69 -44.12 -12.97
C SER A 4 52.77 -43.03 -13.54
N TYR A 5 53.09 -42.50 -14.72
CA TYR A 5 52.23 -41.53 -15.44
C TYR A 5 50.78 -42.00 -15.54
N LYS A 6 50.58 -43.32 -15.63
CA LYS A 6 49.25 -43.95 -15.64
C LYS A 6 48.51 -43.81 -14.30
N GLU A 7 49.21 -43.99 -13.18
CA GLU A 7 48.63 -43.85 -11.83
C GLU A 7 48.28 -42.39 -11.51
N GLU A 8 49.05 -41.43 -12.04
CA GLU A 8 48.78 -40.01 -11.88
C GLU A 8 47.53 -39.57 -12.65
N GLN A 9 47.33 -40.13 -13.85
CA GLN A 9 46.13 -39.91 -14.65
C GLN A 9 44.89 -40.54 -14.00
N GLU A 10 44.98 -41.78 -13.52
CA GLU A 10 43.89 -42.44 -12.79
C GLU A 10 43.50 -41.67 -11.52
N LEU A 11 44.47 -41.15 -10.78
CA LEU A 11 44.21 -40.30 -9.61
C LEU A 11 43.47 -39.02 -10.00
N LYS A 12 43.89 -38.39 -11.10
CA LYS A 12 43.26 -37.16 -11.61
C LYS A 12 41.82 -37.39 -12.08
N GLU A 13 41.54 -38.51 -12.73
CA GLU A 13 40.18 -38.90 -13.13
C GLU A 13 39.27 -39.17 -11.92
N LYS A 14 39.76 -39.90 -10.91
CA LYS A 14 39.00 -40.15 -9.67
C LYS A 14 38.70 -38.86 -8.91
N ILE A 15 39.66 -37.92 -8.84
CA ILE A 15 39.45 -36.60 -8.23
C ILE A 15 38.40 -35.81 -9.02
N LEU A 16 38.44 -35.87 -10.36
CA LEU A 16 37.43 -35.22 -11.21
C LEU A 16 36.02 -35.75 -10.93
N GLU A 17 35.85 -37.07 -10.85
CA GLU A 17 34.55 -37.70 -10.54
C GLU A 17 34.02 -37.30 -9.16
N LEU A 18 34.86 -37.42 -8.12
CA LEU A 18 34.46 -37.06 -6.76
C LEU A 18 34.17 -35.56 -6.62
N ARG A 19 34.92 -34.70 -7.32
CA ARG A 19 34.67 -33.26 -7.29
C ARG A 19 33.41 -32.86 -8.03
N LYS A 20 33.03 -33.57 -9.11
CA LYS A 20 31.72 -33.40 -9.77
C LYS A 20 30.56 -33.75 -8.84
N LYS A 21 30.77 -34.66 -7.87
CA LYS A 21 29.82 -34.99 -6.79
C LYS A 21 29.88 -34.02 -5.60
N ASN A 22 30.59 -32.89 -5.72
CA ASN A 22 30.78 -31.87 -4.67
C ASN A 22 31.46 -32.40 -3.39
N TYR A 23 32.33 -33.40 -3.49
CA TYR A 23 33.10 -33.83 -2.32
C TYR A 23 34.12 -32.75 -1.92
N PRO A 24 34.21 -32.39 -0.62
CA PRO A 24 35.20 -31.44 -0.11
C PRO A 24 36.60 -32.06 -0.14
N TYR A 25 37.62 -31.21 -0.08
CA TYR A 25 39.00 -31.63 -0.37
C TYR A 25 39.53 -32.68 0.61
N ASP A 26 39.19 -32.55 1.88
CA ASP A 26 39.49 -33.46 2.98
C ASP A 26 38.89 -34.86 2.74
N LYS A 27 37.62 -34.94 2.31
CA LYS A 27 36.97 -36.23 2.00
C LYS A 27 37.61 -36.91 0.81
N ILE A 28 37.90 -36.16 -0.26
CA ILE A 28 38.60 -36.70 -1.44
C ILE A 28 39.99 -37.21 -1.04
N ALA A 29 40.71 -36.44 -0.21
CA ALA A 29 42.04 -36.81 0.26
C ALA A 29 42.01 -38.11 1.08
N MET A 30 41.04 -38.23 2.00
CA MET A 30 40.84 -39.43 2.81
C MET A 30 40.46 -40.64 1.97
N GLU A 31 39.51 -40.51 1.04
CA GLU A 31 39.00 -41.61 0.22
C GLU A 31 40.03 -42.13 -0.79
N LEU A 32 40.89 -41.26 -1.31
CA LEU A 32 41.92 -41.61 -2.29
C LEU A 32 43.31 -41.84 -1.67
N GLY A 33 43.43 -41.81 -0.34
CA GLY A 33 44.70 -42.02 0.36
C GLY A 33 45.79 -41.02 -0.04
N THR A 34 45.41 -39.74 -0.22
CA THR A 34 46.32 -38.65 -0.62
C THR A 34 46.22 -37.48 0.38
N ASN A 35 46.99 -36.41 0.17
CA ASN A 35 46.87 -35.20 0.96
C ASN A 35 46.01 -34.13 0.27
N GLU A 36 45.43 -33.24 1.09
CA GLU A 36 44.53 -32.18 0.64
C GLU A 36 45.21 -31.19 -0.31
N SER A 37 46.48 -30.85 -0.06
CA SER A 37 47.27 -29.95 -0.91
C SER A 37 47.38 -30.47 -2.35
N ARG A 38 47.58 -31.77 -2.52
CA ARG A 38 47.65 -32.43 -3.83
C ARG A 38 46.29 -32.48 -4.52
N VAL A 39 45.21 -32.70 -3.76
CA VAL A 39 43.83 -32.62 -4.29
C VAL A 39 43.52 -31.20 -4.78
N LYS A 40 43.91 -30.17 -4.01
CA LYS A 40 43.73 -28.76 -4.37
C LYS A 40 44.48 -28.39 -5.66
N LEU A 41 45.74 -28.84 -5.79
CA LEU A 41 46.55 -28.65 -6.99
C LEU A 41 45.88 -29.28 -8.22
N ILE A 42 45.46 -30.54 -8.11
CA ILE A 42 44.84 -31.29 -9.21
C ILE A 42 43.51 -30.64 -9.64
N ILE A 43 42.70 -30.18 -8.69
CA ILE A 43 41.46 -29.45 -9.00
C ILE A 43 41.75 -28.12 -9.69
N GLY A 44 42.81 -27.40 -9.31
CA GLY A 44 43.28 -26.21 -10.03
C GLY A 44 43.63 -26.51 -11.49
N LEU A 45 44.43 -27.55 -11.73
CA LEU A 45 44.79 -28.00 -13.08
C LEU A 45 43.58 -28.42 -13.91
N LEU A 46 42.60 -29.11 -13.30
CA LEU A 46 41.36 -29.50 -13.99
C LEU A 46 40.49 -28.29 -14.38
N VAL A 47 40.57 -27.18 -13.64
CA VAL A 47 39.93 -25.91 -14.00
C VAL A 47 40.66 -25.24 -15.16
N GLU A 48 42.00 -25.20 -15.13
CA GLU A 48 42.81 -24.66 -16.23
C GLU A 48 42.60 -25.44 -17.54
N GLU A 49 42.42 -26.76 -17.45
CA GLU A 49 42.07 -27.63 -18.59
C GLU A 49 40.61 -27.51 -19.04
N GLY A 50 39.77 -26.71 -18.37
CA GLY A 50 38.35 -26.55 -18.69
C GLY A 50 37.47 -27.77 -18.37
N LYS A 51 38.00 -28.77 -17.67
CA LYS A 51 37.25 -29.97 -17.24
C LYS A 51 36.37 -29.73 -16.02
N LEU A 52 36.67 -28.68 -15.26
CA LEU A 52 35.89 -28.18 -14.13
C LEU A 52 35.64 -26.67 -14.26
N ASP A 53 34.50 -26.21 -13.75
CA ASP A 53 34.23 -24.77 -13.61
C ASP A 53 35.19 -24.14 -12.61
N SER A 54 35.59 -22.89 -12.82
CA SER A 54 36.36 -22.05 -11.89
C SER A 54 35.91 -22.13 -10.42
N LEU A 55 34.60 -22.28 -10.18
CA LEU A 55 34.00 -22.40 -8.84
C LEU A 55 34.25 -23.76 -8.20
N ALA A 56 34.72 -24.76 -8.94
CA ALA A 56 35.12 -26.05 -8.39
C ALA A 56 36.29 -25.95 -7.41
N THR A 57 36.97 -24.79 -7.31
CA THR A 57 37.97 -24.53 -6.27
C THR A 57 37.36 -24.11 -4.92
N ASN A 58 36.08 -23.71 -4.90
CA ASN A 58 35.39 -23.27 -3.70
C ASN A 58 33.93 -23.72 -3.73
N LEU A 59 33.64 -24.88 -3.12
CA LEU A 59 32.29 -25.46 -3.09
C LEU A 59 31.25 -24.50 -2.50
N TYR A 60 31.62 -23.72 -1.49
CA TYR A 60 30.70 -22.76 -0.88
C TYR A 60 30.28 -21.65 -1.88
N LYS A 61 31.24 -21.09 -2.60
CA LYS A 61 30.94 -20.12 -3.67
C LYS A 61 30.14 -20.76 -4.81
N LYS A 62 30.46 -22.02 -5.16
CA LYS A 62 29.74 -22.79 -6.18
C LYS A 62 28.27 -23.01 -5.80
N GLU A 63 27.99 -23.47 -4.59
CA GLU A 63 26.62 -23.67 -4.09
C GLU A 63 25.83 -22.35 -4.04
N THR A 64 26.49 -21.25 -3.66
CA THR A 64 25.87 -19.93 -3.63
C THR A 64 25.51 -19.45 -5.05
N GLU A 65 26.40 -19.66 -6.01
CA GLU A 65 26.15 -19.32 -7.42
C GLU A 65 25.06 -20.19 -8.05
N GLU A 66 24.99 -21.47 -7.70
CA GLU A 66 23.91 -22.38 -8.12
C GLU A 66 22.55 -21.91 -7.59
N LYS A 67 22.48 -21.47 -6.33
CA LYS A 67 21.27 -20.85 -5.76
C LYS A 67 20.89 -19.57 -6.48
N LEU A 68 21.86 -18.69 -6.76
CA LEU A 68 21.64 -17.46 -7.53
C LEU A 68 21.08 -17.76 -8.93
N LYS A 69 21.61 -18.78 -9.63
CA LYS A 69 21.09 -19.22 -10.94
C LYS A 69 19.65 -19.73 -10.85
N GLN A 70 19.33 -20.53 -9.83
CA GLN A 70 17.97 -21.05 -9.62
C GLN A 70 17.00 -19.90 -9.31
N ILE A 71 17.34 -19.01 -8.39
CA ILE A 71 16.54 -17.82 -8.05
C ILE A 71 16.34 -16.95 -9.30
N LEU A 72 17.39 -16.69 -10.07
CA LEU A 72 17.33 -15.94 -11.33
C LEU A 72 16.34 -16.56 -12.32
N SER A 73 16.38 -17.89 -12.50
CA SER A 73 15.47 -18.59 -13.42
C SER A 73 14.01 -18.52 -12.96
N MET A 74 13.76 -18.68 -11.66
CA MET A 74 12.42 -18.61 -11.09
C MET A 74 11.88 -17.18 -11.10
N ALA A 75 12.76 -16.20 -10.87
CA ALA A 75 12.42 -14.79 -10.94
C ALA A 75 12.05 -14.37 -12.37
N LYS A 76 12.84 -14.77 -13.38
CA LYS A 76 12.48 -14.53 -14.79
C LYS A 76 11.20 -15.26 -15.22
N ALA A 77 10.87 -16.37 -14.56
CA ALA A 77 9.59 -17.07 -14.72
C ALA A 77 8.43 -16.45 -13.91
N LYS A 78 8.65 -15.28 -13.28
CA LYS A 78 7.65 -14.51 -12.51
C LYS A 78 7.06 -15.28 -11.32
N ARG A 79 7.80 -16.23 -10.74
CA ARG A 79 7.40 -16.87 -9.49
C ARG A 79 7.56 -15.91 -8.33
N ASN A 80 6.68 -16.03 -7.33
CA ASN A 80 6.74 -15.11 -6.19
C ASN A 80 7.87 -15.47 -5.20
N VAL A 81 8.30 -14.51 -4.39
CA VAL A 81 9.41 -14.71 -3.43
C VAL A 81 9.14 -15.87 -2.45
N SER A 82 7.89 -16.06 -2.04
CA SER A 82 7.48 -17.12 -1.10
C SER A 82 7.55 -18.51 -1.75
N GLU A 83 7.21 -18.63 -3.04
CA GLU A 83 7.40 -19.83 -3.86
C GLU A 83 8.87 -20.15 -4.08
N ILE A 84 9.70 -19.12 -4.34
CA ILE A 84 11.15 -19.27 -4.52
C ILE A 84 11.79 -19.74 -3.21
N SER A 85 11.44 -19.10 -2.10
CA SER A 85 11.87 -19.46 -0.74
C SER A 85 11.52 -20.92 -0.41
N SER A 86 10.27 -21.31 -0.65
CA SER A 86 9.77 -22.67 -0.37
C SER A 86 10.45 -23.72 -1.25
N SER A 87 10.63 -23.44 -2.55
CA SER A 87 11.26 -24.38 -3.49
C SER A 87 12.74 -24.62 -3.20
N LEU A 88 13.42 -23.62 -2.65
CA LEU A 88 14.85 -23.67 -2.36
C LEU A 88 15.16 -24.01 -0.90
N GLY A 89 14.15 -24.14 -0.04
CA GLY A 89 14.31 -24.41 1.39
C GLY A 89 15.10 -23.33 2.13
N ILE A 90 15.01 -22.07 1.68
CA ILE A 90 15.67 -20.91 2.29
C ILE A 90 14.62 -19.93 2.80
N SER A 91 14.96 -19.10 3.80
CA SER A 91 14.03 -18.08 4.30
C SER A 91 13.73 -17.02 3.25
N VAL A 92 12.55 -16.41 3.36
CA VAL A 92 12.12 -15.28 2.52
C VAL A 92 13.14 -14.14 2.56
N ASP A 93 13.66 -13.79 3.74
CA ASP A 93 14.72 -12.78 3.89
C ASP A 93 15.99 -13.11 3.11
N ARG A 94 16.40 -14.39 3.12
CA ARG A 94 17.57 -14.85 2.33
C ARG A 94 17.29 -14.79 0.84
N THR A 95 16.07 -15.05 0.41
CA THR A 95 15.67 -14.91 -0.99
C THR A 95 15.77 -13.45 -1.45
N TYR A 96 15.32 -12.49 -0.63
CA TYR A 96 15.49 -11.06 -0.93
C TYR A 96 16.96 -10.65 -1.04
N LEU A 97 17.82 -11.11 -0.12
CA LEU A 97 19.26 -10.85 -0.19
C LEU A 97 19.90 -11.37 -1.50
N TYR A 98 19.47 -12.52 -1.99
CA TYR A 98 19.96 -13.05 -3.26
C TYR A 98 19.40 -12.29 -4.48
N LEU A 99 18.15 -11.83 -4.42
CA LEU A 99 17.57 -10.98 -5.47
C LEU A 99 18.27 -9.63 -5.56
N ASP A 100 18.56 -8.99 -4.42
CA ASP A 100 19.32 -7.74 -4.35
C ASP A 100 20.71 -7.91 -4.96
N ARG A 101 21.38 -9.02 -4.63
CA ARG A 101 22.68 -9.36 -5.21
C ARG A 101 22.61 -9.59 -6.73
N LEU A 102 21.56 -10.24 -7.24
CA LEU A 102 21.36 -10.41 -8.69
C LEU A 102 21.14 -9.07 -9.40
N VAL A 103 20.56 -8.08 -8.71
CA VAL A 103 20.41 -6.71 -9.21
C VAL A 103 21.73 -5.97 -9.21
N GLU A 104 22.50 -6.05 -8.13
CA GLU A 104 23.85 -5.47 -8.03
C GLU A 104 24.79 -6.03 -9.11
N GLU A 105 24.70 -7.33 -9.39
CA GLU A 105 25.44 -8.00 -10.46
C GLU A 105 24.89 -7.70 -11.87
N GLY A 106 23.79 -6.95 -11.99
CA GLY A 106 23.17 -6.58 -13.27
C GLY A 106 22.49 -7.74 -14.02
N ARG A 107 22.27 -8.88 -13.34
CA ARG A 107 21.67 -10.11 -13.91
C ARG A 107 20.15 -10.08 -13.88
N LEU A 108 19.59 -9.30 -12.96
CA LEU A 108 18.19 -8.89 -12.90
C LEU A 108 18.09 -7.38 -12.91
N SER A 109 17.07 -6.87 -13.58
CA SER A 109 16.62 -5.50 -13.36
C SER A 109 15.79 -5.41 -12.09
N ILE A 110 15.82 -4.23 -11.46
CA ILE A 110 14.93 -3.87 -10.35
C ILE A 110 13.45 -4.13 -10.73
N ALA A 111 13.07 -3.88 -11.99
CA ALA A 111 11.72 -4.12 -12.49
C ALA A 111 11.34 -5.60 -12.56
N GLU A 112 12.27 -6.50 -12.91
CA GLU A 112 12.04 -7.95 -12.93
C GLU A 112 11.90 -8.52 -11.51
N VAL A 113 12.66 -8.00 -10.54
CA VAL A 113 12.49 -8.35 -9.12
C VAL A 113 11.11 -7.94 -8.62
N TYR A 114 10.60 -6.77 -9.03
CA TYR A 114 9.24 -6.33 -8.73
C TYR A 114 8.14 -7.09 -9.47
N GLN A 115 8.45 -7.91 -10.48
CA GLN A 115 7.47 -8.84 -11.06
C GLN A 115 7.36 -10.16 -10.25
N CYS A 116 8.33 -10.42 -9.37
CA CYS A 116 8.38 -11.59 -8.48
C CYS A 116 7.89 -11.28 -7.07
N ALA A 117 7.73 -10.00 -6.74
CA ALA A 117 7.14 -9.56 -5.50
C ALA A 117 5.83 -8.87 -5.87
N ASP A 118 4.69 -9.37 -5.41
CA ASP A 118 3.54 -8.54 -4.97
C ASP A 118 2.22 -9.34 -4.88
N GLU A 119 2.21 -10.40 -4.06
CA GLU A 119 0.98 -10.78 -3.35
C GLU A 119 1.13 -10.55 -1.85
N GLU A 120 2.28 -10.89 -1.28
CA GLU A 120 2.48 -10.83 0.18
C GLU A 120 2.75 -9.40 0.67
N ILE A 121 3.51 -8.60 -0.08
CA ILE A 121 3.70 -7.16 0.18
C ILE A 121 2.37 -6.43 -0.01
N GLU A 122 1.63 -6.73 -1.07
CA GLU A 122 0.27 -6.21 -1.28
C GLU A 122 -0.67 -6.57 -0.12
N LYS A 123 -0.73 -7.85 0.26
CA LYS A 123 -1.52 -8.33 1.41
C LYS A 123 -1.12 -7.59 2.69
N ARG A 124 0.17 -7.42 2.95
CA ARG A 124 0.66 -6.74 4.14
C ARG A 124 0.38 -5.25 4.13
N VAL A 125 0.51 -4.57 2.98
CA VAL A 125 0.14 -3.15 2.83
C VAL A 125 -1.36 -2.97 3.03
N ILE A 126 -2.20 -3.89 2.52
CA ILE A 126 -3.65 -3.90 2.75
C ILE A 126 -3.95 -4.10 4.24
N GLU A 127 -3.33 -5.08 4.91
CA GLU A 127 -3.49 -5.34 6.35
C GLU A 127 -3.15 -4.12 7.20
N LEU A 128 -1.96 -3.53 6.98
CA LEU A 128 -1.52 -2.36 7.73
C LEU A 128 -2.42 -1.15 7.44
N ARG A 129 -2.94 -1.02 6.22
CA ARG A 129 -3.89 0.04 5.86
C ARG A 129 -5.25 -0.16 6.54
N LYS A 130 -5.76 -1.40 6.58
CA LYS A 130 -6.99 -1.77 7.31
C LYS A 130 -6.85 -1.58 8.82
N ALA A 131 -5.64 -1.78 9.36
CA ALA A 131 -5.28 -1.46 10.74
C ALA A 131 -5.16 0.06 11.00
N GLY A 132 -5.35 0.91 9.98
CA GLY A 132 -5.39 2.36 10.10
C GLY A 132 -4.03 3.06 9.99
N LEU A 133 -2.94 2.32 9.73
CA LEU A 133 -1.61 2.90 9.65
C LEU A 133 -1.48 3.83 8.44
N GLY A 134 -0.76 4.94 8.65
CA GLY A 134 -0.40 5.90 7.61
C GLY A 134 0.83 5.47 6.82
N GLN A 135 1.06 6.09 5.65
CA GLN A 135 2.19 5.74 4.76
C GLN A 135 3.55 5.73 5.47
N ARG A 136 3.83 6.68 6.37
CA ARG A 136 5.11 6.74 7.11
C ARG A 136 5.28 5.57 8.08
N GLU A 137 4.20 5.14 8.70
CA GLU A 137 4.19 4.01 9.63
C GLU A 137 4.35 2.71 8.85
N ILE A 138 3.64 2.57 7.73
CA ILE A 138 3.80 1.46 6.79
C ILE A 138 5.23 1.40 6.27
N MET A 139 5.83 2.53 5.87
CA MET A 139 7.23 2.58 5.41
C MET A 139 8.20 2.11 6.50
N LYS A 140 7.97 2.52 7.75
CA LYS A 140 8.83 2.14 8.88
C LYS A 140 8.67 0.65 9.21
N GLU A 141 7.44 0.16 9.26
CA GLU A 141 7.09 -1.24 9.58
C GLU A 141 7.62 -2.19 8.49
N MET A 142 7.45 -1.81 7.23
CA MET A 142 7.89 -2.58 6.07
C MET A 142 9.35 -2.31 5.68
N LYS A 143 10.06 -1.44 6.43
CA LYS A 143 11.43 -0.99 6.14
C LYS A 143 11.61 -0.49 4.69
N ILE A 144 10.57 0.11 4.12
CA ILE A 144 10.60 0.71 2.79
C ILE A 144 11.36 2.03 2.87
N THR A 145 12.51 2.09 2.23
CA THR A 145 13.40 3.26 2.25
C THR A 145 13.03 4.32 1.22
N LYS A 146 12.40 3.93 0.10
CA LYS A 146 12.01 4.82 -1.00
C LYS A 146 10.51 5.10 -0.99
N GLN A 147 10.14 6.37 -0.93
CA GLN A 147 8.73 6.80 -0.89
C GLN A 147 7.97 6.43 -2.17
N ASP A 148 8.61 6.53 -3.34
CA ASP A 148 7.99 6.19 -4.63
C ASP A 148 7.62 4.72 -4.74
N THR A 149 8.32 3.84 -4.02
CA THR A 149 8.04 2.40 -4.01
C THR A 149 6.71 2.11 -3.33
N LEU A 150 6.50 2.62 -2.11
CA LEU A 150 5.22 2.46 -1.42
C LEU A 150 4.09 3.16 -2.20
N ARG A 151 4.38 4.32 -2.80
CA ARG A 151 3.40 5.05 -3.59
C ARG A 151 2.88 4.22 -4.77
N ARG A 152 3.75 3.59 -5.55
CA ARG A 152 3.34 2.76 -6.70
C ARG A 152 2.51 1.55 -6.29
N ILE A 153 2.86 0.90 -5.18
CA ILE A 153 2.08 -0.22 -4.63
C ILE A 153 0.69 0.26 -4.23
N LEU A 154 0.61 1.40 -3.54
CA LEU A 154 -0.67 1.98 -3.16
C LEU A 154 -1.48 2.48 -4.37
N ASP A 155 -0.83 3.05 -5.40
CA ASP A 155 -1.46 3.42 -6.67
C ASP A 155 -2.09 2.18 -7.33
N LYS A 156 -1.33 1.07 -7.43
CA LYS A 156 -1.78 -0.21 -7.99
C LYS A 156 -2.95 -0.80 -7.19
N LEU A 157 -2.80 -0.92 -5.87
CA LEU A 157 -3.84 -1.43 -4.97
C LEU A 157 -5.13 -0.61 -5.03
N PHE A 158 -5.02 0.70 -5.21
CA PHE A 158 -6.15 1.60 -5.38
C PHE A 158 -6.81 1.39 -6.75
N SER A 159 -6.03 1.33 -7.84
CA SER A 159 -6.54 1.05 -9.19
C SER A 159 -7.22 -0.33 -9.30
N GLU A 160 -6.79 -1.29 -8.49
CA GLU A 160 -7.39 -2.63 -8.40
C GLU A 160 -8.58 -2.70 -7.43
N GLY A 161 -8.96 -1.60 -6.77
CA GLY A 161 -10.08 -1.55 -5.81
C GLY A 161 -9.84 -2.33 -4.52
N LYS A 162 -8.58 -2.69 -4.20
CA LYS A 162 -8.21 -3.43 -2.97
C LYS A 162 -8.08 -2.51 -1.74
N ILE A 163 -7.97 -1.20 -1.95
CA ILE A 163 -7.95 -0.16 -0.90
C ILE A 163 -8.79 1.06 -1.33
N ASP A 164 -9.49 1.68 -0.37
CA ASP A 164 -10.42 2.79 -0.66
C ASP A 164 -9.71 4.13 -0.89
N SER A 165 -8.58 4.40 -0.21
CA SER A 165 -7.67 5.51 -0.53
C SER A 165 -6.34 5.43 0.21
N TYR A 166 -5.30 6.02 -0.39
CA TYR A 166 -3.94 6.06 0.17
C TYR A 166 -3.34 7.47 0.23
N LYS A 167 -3.93 8.48 -0.40
CA LYS A 167 -3.45 9.87 -0.30
C LYS A 167 -3.72 10.41 1.11
N LYS A 168 -2.75 11.13 1.68
CA LYS A 168 -2.91 11.82 2.96
C LYS A 168 -4.01 12.87 2.80
N VAL A 169 -5.21 12.56 3.28
CA VAL A 169 -6.28 13.54 3.40
C VAL A 169 -5.83 14.55 4.46
N ASP A 170 -5.42 15.73 4.01
CA ASP A 170 -5.02 16.82 4.91
C ASP A 170 -6.18 17.15 5.88
N LYS A 171 -5.86 17.71 7.06
CA LYS A 171 -6.85 18.02 8.11
C LYS A 171 -8.02 18.84 7.55
N THR A 172 -7.75 19.74 6.60
CA THR A 172 -8.76 20.50 5.87
C THR A 172 -9.67 19.61 5.05
N LYS A 173 -9.11 18.70 4.24
CA LYS A 173 -9.88 17.77 3.40
C LYS A 173 -10.73 16.81 4.24
N LYS A 174 -10.21 16.33 5.38
CA LYS A 174 -11.00 15.50 6.33
C LYS A 174 -12.22 16.25 6.83
N ARG A 175 -12.03 17.51 7.21
CA ARG A 175 -13.12 18.36 7.67
C ARG A 175 -14.14 18.65 6.58
N ILE A 176 -13.70 18.83 5.34
CA ILE A 176 -14.60 18.97 4.17
C ILE A 176 -15.44 17.69 4.01
N VAL A 177 -14.83 16.51 4.03
CA VAL A 177 -15.57 15.22 3.94
C VAL A 177 -16.59 15.07 5.06
N GLU A 178 -16.23 15.39 6.31
CA GLU A 178 -17.19 15.39 7.43
C GLU A 178 -18.38 16.29 7.13
N LEU A 179 -18.14 17.55 6.74
CA LEU A 179 -19.21 18.50 6.47
C LEU A 179 -20.09 18.07 5.29
N LEU A 180 -19.51 17.52 4.23
CA LEU A 180 -20.26 16.95 3.11
C LEU A 180 -21.17 15.80 3.55
N LYS A 181 -20.67 14.88 4.39
CA LYS A 181 -21.48 13.79 4.97
C LYS A 181 -22.55 14.29 5.93
N TYR A 182 -22.35 15.46 6.53
CA TYR A 182 -23.39 16.19 7.25
C TYR A 182 -24.32 16.99 6.33
N GLY A 183 -24.25 16.82 5.01
CA GLY A 183 -25.13 17.45 4.04
C GLY A 183 -24.85 18.93 3.80
N TYR A 184 -23.67 19.45 4.13
CA TYR A 184 -23.29 20.83 3.82
C TYR A 184 -22.81 20.98 2.37
N ASN A 185 -23.14 22.10 1.72
CA ASN A 185 -22.66 22.42 0.38
C ASN A 185 -21.34 23.22 0.40
N ALA A 186 -20.74 23.45 -0.77
CA ALA A 186 -19.44 24.14 -0.88
C ALA A 186 -19.44 25.55 -0.27
N GLU A 187 -20.53 26.30 -0.43
CA GLU A 187 -20.67 27.66 0.10
C GLU A 187 -20.77 27.66 1.63
N GLU A 188 -21.57 26.76 2.20
CA GLU A 188 -21.70 26.62 3.65
C GLU A 188 -20.38 26.17 4.30
N ILE A 189 -19.67 25.24 3.66
CA ILE A 189 -18.34 24.77 4.08
C ILE A 189 -17.32 25.92 4.03
N SER A 190 -17.32 26.69 2.95
CA SER A 190 -16.49 27.88 2.77
C SER A 190 -16.65 28.86 3.95
N ARG A 191 -17.91 29.17 4.32
CA ARG A 191 -18.23 30.03 5.47
C ARG A 191 -17.81 29.42 6.80
N GLN A 192 -17.97 28.11 6.97
CA GLN A 192 -17.65 27.45 8.24
C GLN A 192 -16.14 27.29 8.48
N LEU A 193 -15.37 27.09 7.40
CA LEU A 193 -13.91 26.95 7.47
C LEU A 193 -13.17 28.27 7.27
N VAL A 194 -13.88 29.36 6.97
CA VAL A 194 -13.32 30.68 6.66
C VAL A 194 -12.25 30.55 5.57
N LYS A 195 -12.65 29.93 4.46
CA LYS A 195 -11.81 29.67 3.28
C LYS A 195 -12.52 30.13 2.02
N ASP A 196 -11.74 30.39 0.98
CA ASP A 196 -12.28 30.72 -0.34
C ASP A 196 -13.14 29.57 -0.90
N GLU A 197 -14.30 29.91 -1.49
CA GLU A 197 -15.24 28.92 -2.01
C GLU A 197 -14.68 28.17 -3.22
N GLN A 198 -13.95 28.84 -4.10
CA GLN A 198 -13.35 28.20 -5.28
C GLN A 198 -12.29 27.16 -4.86
N ASN A 199 -11.55 27.46 -3.80
CA ASN A 199 -10.65 26.49 -3.17
C ASN A 199 -11.42 25.29 -2.57
N ILE A 200 -12.55 25.50 -1.88
CA ILE A 200 -13.39 24.40 -1.39
C ILE A 200 -13.90 23.54 -2.56
N ARG A 201 -14.42 24.14 -3.63
CA ARG A 201 -14.89 23.42 -4.84
C ARG A 201 -13.75 22.61 -5.48
N SER A 202 -12.56 23.17 -5.55
CA SER A 202 -11.37 22.48 -6.07
C SER A 202 -11.01 21.25 -5.21
N LEU A 203 -11.00 21.41 -3.88
CA LEU A 203 -10.74 20.32 -2.95
C LEU A 203 -11.84 19.25 -2.97
N MET A 204 -13.10 19.63 -3.16
CA MET A 204 -14.23 18.70 -3.35
C MET A 204 -14.05 17.89 -4.62
N ALA A 205 -13.72 18.53 -5.75
CA ALA A 205 -13.48 17.84 -7.02
C ALA A 205 -12.31 16.86 -6.91
N GLU A 206 -11.24 17.21 -6.19
CA GLU A 206 -10.15 16.30 -5.87
C GLU A 206 -10.61 15.11 -5.00
N LEU A 207 -11.41 15.35 -3.96
CA LEU A 207 -11.93 14.30 -3.08
C LEU A 207 -12.83 13.31 -3.82
N ILE A 208 -13.64 13.80 -4.76
CA ILE A 208 -14.48 12.97 -5.62
C ILE A 208 -13.63 12.16 -6.60
N ARG A 209 -12.67 12.81 -7.26
CA ARG A 209 -11.72 12.15 -8.18
C ARG A 209 -10.89 11.08 -7.48
N ASP A 210 -10.48 11.35 -6.25
CA ASP A 210 -9.69 10.44 -5.42
C ASP A 210 -10.55 9.32 -4.78
N GLY A 211 -11.86 9.27 -5.04
CA GLY A 211 -12.77 8.23 -4.54
C GLY A 211 -13.02 8.29 -3.04
N VAL A 212 -12.64 9.37 -2.36
CA VAL A 212 -12.80 9.52 -0.90
C VAL A 212 -14.26 9.76 -0.51
N ILE A 213 -15.02 10.38 -1.40
CA ILE A 213 -16.46 10.58 -1.29
C ILE A 213 -17.05 10.65 -2.71
N THR A 214 -18.20 10.05 -2.93
CA THR A 214 -18.90 10.06 -4.22
C THR A 214 -19.91 11.19 -4.32
N GLN A 215 -20.29 11.56 -5.54
CA GLN A 215 -21.34 12.55 -5.76
C GLN A 215 -22.69 12.09 -5.19
N ASP A 216 -22.96 10.78 -5.26
CA ASP A 216 -24.19 10.18 -4.72
C ASP A 216 -24.24 10.27 -3.20
N GLU A 217 -23.13 9.96 -2.51
CA GLU A 217 -23.05 10.14 -1.04
C GLU A 217 -23.29 11.59 -0.61
N ILE A 218 -22.76 12.57 -1.34
CA ILE A 218 -22.98 13.99 -1.05
C ILE A 218 -24.47 14.34 -1.22
N THR A 219 -25.09 13.84 -2.29
CA THR A 219 -26.49 14.13 -2.62
C THR A 219 -27.43 13.50 -1.59
N GLN A 220 -27.22 12.22 -1.27
CA GLN A 220 -27.98 11.51 -0.24
C GLN A 220 -27.84 12.16 1.14
N ALA A 221 -26.64 12.62 1.51
CA ALA A 221 -26.43 13.34 2.77
C ALA A 221 -27.21 14.67 2.82
N ARG A 222 -27.30 15.39 1.70
CA ARG A 222 -28.09 16.63 1.60
C ARG A 222 -29.59 16.33 1.72
N GLU A 223 -30.08 15.32 1.02
CA GLU A 223 -31.49 14.91 1.03
C GLU A 223 -31.93 14.41 2.41
N ALA A 224 -31.18 13.50 3.02
CA ALA A 224 -31.48 12.99 4.36
C ALA A 224 -31.58 14.12 5.41
N LYS A 225 -30.74 15.15 5.27
CA LYS A 225 -30.80 16.32 6.15
C LYS A 225 -32.02 17.20 5.88
N LYS A 226 -32.43 17.37 4.62
CA LYS A 226 -33.68 18.07 4.25
C LYS A 226 -34.89 17.33 4.81
N GLU A 227 -34.97 16.03 4.63
CA GLU A 227 -36.07 15.21 5.15
C GLU A 227 -36.22 15.37 6.67
N LYS A 228 -35.11 15.33 7.41
CA LYS A 228 -35.12 15.55 8.86
C LYS A 228 -35.61 16.94 9.25
N ILE A 229 -35.27 17.98 8.49
CA ILE A 229 -35.79 19.34 8.70
C ILE A 229 -37.30 19.36 8.44
N ILE A 230 -37.76 18.76 7.35
CA ILE A 230 -39.19 18.68 6.98
C ILE A 230 -39.98 17.95 8.06
N GLU A 231 -39.46 16.84 8.58
CA GLU A 231 -40.11 16.07 9.64
C GLU A 231 -40.31 16.93 10.90
N LEU A 232 -39.28 17.66 11.34
CA LEU A 232 -39.41 18.56 12.49
C LEU A 232 -40.41 19.69 12.23
N ILE A 233 -40.48 20.23 11.01
CA ILE A 233 -41.48 21.24 10.64
C ILE A 233 -42.89 20.65 10.69
N ARG A 234 -43.08 19.42 10.20
CA ARG A 234 -44.37 18.70 10.27
C ARG A 234 -44.80 18.40 11.70
N GLN A 235 -43.84 18.19 12.61
CA GLN A 235 -44.07 18.09 14.05
C GLN A 235 -44.40 19.45 14.72
N GLY A 236 -44.48 20.54 13.95
CA GLY A 236 -44.79 21.88 14.46
C GLY A 236 -43.61 22.57 15.15
N LYS A 237 -42.38 22.06 14.99
CA LYS A 237 -41.20 22.64 15.64
C LYS A 237 -40.82 23.99 15.03
N GLY A 238 -40.53 24.95 15.91
CA GLY A 238 -40.06 26.27 15.52
C GLY A 238 -38.59 26.25 15.08
N ARG A 239 -38.15 27.29 14.35
CA ARG A 239 -36.77 27.40 13.85
C ARG A 239 -35.70 27.22 14.94
N ARG A 240 -35.92 27.75 16.14
CA ARG A 240 -34.99 27.63 17.28
C ARG A 240 -34.86 26.18 17.76
N GLU A 241 -35.96 25.44 17.83
CA GLU A 241 -35.95 24.03 18.24
C GLU A 241 -35.28 23.15 17.17
N ILE A 242 -35.52 23.43 15.89
CA ILE A 242 -34.87 22.74 14.77
C ILE A 242 -33.35 22.93 14.82
N ILE A 243 -32.89 24.16 15.05
CA ILE A 243 -31.46 24.48 15.21
C ILE A 243 -30.82 23.68 16.35
N GLN A 244 -31.47 23.63 17.51
CA GLN A 244 -30.95 22.87 18.65
C GLN A 244 -30.92 21.36 18.38
N LYS A 245 -31.97 20.80 17.78
CA LYS A 245 -32.06 19.36 17.49
C LYS A 245 -31.09 18.89 16.41
N ILE A 246 -30.87 19.69 15.37
CA ILE A 246 -30.03 19.31 14.22
C ILE A 246 -28.58 19.78 14.41
N GLY A 247 -28.34 20.77 15.28
CA GLY A 247 -27.00 21.30 15.53
C GLY A 247 -26.47 22.14 14.36
N ILE A 248 -27.33 22.93 13.71
CA ILE A 248 -26.99 23.76 12.54
C ILE A 248 -27.10 25.25 12.88
N LYS A 249 -26.36 26.12 12.18
CA LYS A 249 -26.46 27.56 12.39
C LYS A 249 -27.77 28.08 11.78
N TYR A 250 -28.27 29.20 12.32
CA TYR A 250 -29.53 29.83 11.88
C TYR A 250 -29.52 30.17 10.37
N LYS A 251 -28.37 30.62 9.85
CA LYS A 251 -28.20 30.95 8.43
C LYS A 251 -28.30 29.70 7.54
N ASP A 252 -27.61 28.62 7.92
CA ASP A 252 -27.63 27.36 7.18
C ASP A 252 -29.05 26.76 7.16
N LEU A 253 -29.79 26.82 8.28
CA LEU A 253 -31.23 26.44 8.29
C LEU A 253 -32.03 27.29 7.30
N GLY A 254 -31.72 28.58 7.16
CA GLY A 254 -32.36 29.46 6.18
C GLY A 254 -32.11 29.02 4.73
N ASP A 255 -30.91 28.54 4.42
CA ASP A 255 -30.56 28.03 3.08
C ASP A 255 -31.30 26.71 2.79
N PHE A 256 -31.32 25.77 3.74
CA PHE A 256 -32.14 24.55 3.62
C PHE A 256 -33.63 24.85 3.43
N LEU A 257 -34.20 25.76 4.22
CA LEU A 257 -35.62 26.12 4.11
C LEU A 257 -35.93 26.75 2.74
N ARG A 258 -35.01 27.54 2.19
CA ARG A 258 -35.16 28.11 0.86
C ARG A 258 -35.19 27.01 -0.20
N GLU A 259 -34.22 26.09 -0.15
CA GLU A 259 -34.16 24.95 -1.07
C GLU A 259 -35.42 24.07 -1.01
N ILE A 260 -35.92 23.78 0.19
CA ILE A 260 -37.14 22.95 0.39
C ILE A 260 -38.40 23.67 -0.15
N ILE A 261 -38.46 24.99 -0.03
CA ILE A 261 -39.57 25.79 -0.58
C ILE A 261 -39.47 25.86 -2.10
N GLU A 262 -38.26 26.01 -2.65
CA GLU A 262 -38.00 26.05 -4.08
C GLU A 262 -38.27 24.70 -4.76
N SER A 263 -37.99 23.57 -4.08
CA SER A 263 -38.35 22.24 -4.57
C SER A 263 -39.85 21.93 -4.50
N GLY A 264 -40.64 22.77 -3.85
CA GLY A 264 -42.09 22.61 -3.71
C GLY A 264 -42.51 21.61 -2.62
N GLU A 265 -41.57 21.06 -1.86
CA GLU A 265 -41.82 20.12 -0.76
C GLU A 265 -42.51 20.81 0.44
N LEU A 266 -42.39 22.13 0.54
CA LEU A 266 -43.16 22.96 1.48
C LEU A 266 -43.80 24.16 0.76
N LYS A 267 -45.10 24.40 1.00
CA LYS A 267 -45.79 25.60 0.51
C LYS A 267 -45.29 26.83 1.28
N LYS A 268 -45.12 27.97 0.58
CA LYS A 268 -44.95 29.29 1.23
C LYS A 268 -46.20 29.60 2.06
N ASN A 269 -46.15 29.37 3.37
CA ASN A 269 -47.18 29.89 4.27
C ASN A 269 -47.02 31.41 4.38
N LYS A 270 -47.78 32.15 3.55
CA LYS A 270 -47.95 33.60 3.70
C LYS A 270 -48.82 33.98 4.90
N GLU A 271 -49.39 33.02 5.64
CA GLU A 271 -50.39 33.29 6.68
C GLU A 271 -49.89 33.27 8.13
N SER A 272 -48.73 32.71 8.45
CA SER A 272 -48.23 32.69 9.85
C SER A 272 -47.57 34.01 10.29
N SER A 273 -47.45 34.99 9.40
CA SER A 273 -46.87 36.31 9.72
C SER A 273 -47.86 37.32 10.30
N LYS A 274 -49.16 36.97 10.43
CA LYS A 274 -50.17 37.85 11.05
C LYS A 274 -50.58 37.48 12.48
N VAL A 275 -50.22 36.30 12.99
CA VAL A 275 -50.65 35.88 14.34
C VAL A 275 -49.62 36.21 15.43
N ASN A 276 -48.32 36.23 15.13
CA ASN A 276 -47.28 36.52 16.15
C ASN A 276 -46.91 38.00 16.35
N ARG A 277 -47.70 38.95 15.81
CA ARG A 277 -47.49 40.39 16.07
C ARG A 277 -48.29 40.94 17.25
N ARG A 278 -49.16 40.14 17.88
CA ARG A 278 -50.01 40.59 19.00
C ARG A 278 -49.49 40.25 20.40
N ASP A 279 -48.46 39.41 20.54
CA ASP A 279 -47.94 39.02 21.86
C ASP A 279 -46.64 39.77 22.27
N LEU A 280 -46.43 40.97 21.73
CA LEU A 280 -45.24 41.80 22.03
C LEU A 280 -45.59 43.25 22.43
N ILE A 281 -46.87 43.53 22.72
CA ILE A 281 -47.31 44.80 23.31
C ILE A 281 -48.18 44.45 24.50
N GLU A 282 -47.58 44.08 25.61
CA GLU A 282 -48.07 44.38 26.96
C GLU A 282 -47.00 43.92 27.96
N GLN A 283 -46.74 44.77 28.96
CA GLN A 283 -45.72 44.67 30.02
C GLN A 283 -44.36 45.28 29.69
N ASP A 284 -44.35 46.59 29.47
CA ASP A 284 -43.46 47.44 30.26
C ASP A 284 -44.15 48.79 30.51
N ASP A 285 -45.10 48.78 31.45
CA ASP A 285 -45.61 49.98 32.12
C ASP A 285 -45.65 49.70 33.62
N GLY A 286 -44.63 50.19 34.32
CA GLY A 286 -44.72 50.71 35.70
C GLY A 286 -44.84 49.70 36.84
N ARG A 287 -43.73 49.50 37.56
CA ARG A 287 -43.57 49.94 38.96
C ARG A 287 -42.13 49.81 39.44
#